data_AF-A0A3L7A2A0-F1
#
_entry.id   AF-A0A3L7A2A0-F1
#
_cell.length_a   1.000
_cell.length_b   1.000
_cell.length_c   1.000
_cell.angle_alpha   90.00
_cell.angle_beta   90.00
_cell.angle_gamma   90.00
#
_symmetry.space_group_name_H-M   'P 1'
#
loop_
_entity.id
_entity.type
_entity.pdbx_description
1 polymer ?
#
loop_
_entity_poly.entity_id
_entity_poly.type
_entity_poly.pdbx_seq_one_letter_code
_entity_poly.pdbx_strand_id
1 'polypeptide(L)'
;MSLSECLAGRGVSVGELADLLVWLPPGSAFWRSVGGPMALSEASQAGRLVSHTLTMIAWSEGGRKGPKPEEIPAPPYAHEKRAEREQADRQAAAHKRRQANRKN
;
A
#
# COMPACT_ATOMS: atom_id res chain seq x y z
N MET A 1 13.63 2.14 17.68
CA MET A 1 12.69 2.02 18.81
C MET A 1 11.52 1.18 18.33
N SER A 2 11.47 -0.07 18.75
CA SER A 2 10.44 -1.04 18.34
C SER A 2 9.12 -0.74 19.05
N LEU A 3 7.97 -1.02 18.41
CA LEU A 3 6.65 -0.93 19.04
C LEU A 3 6.57 -1.78 20.32
N SER A 4 7.25 -2.93 20.34
CA SER A 4 7.34 -3.80 21.52
C SER A 4 8.05 -3.14 22.71
N GLU A 5 9.10 -2.35 22.47
CA GLU A 5 9.83 -1.63 23.52
C GLU A 5 8.98 -0.49 24.11
N CYS A 6 8.15 0.14 23.29
CA CYS A 6 7.29 1.26 23.71
C CYS A 6 6.05 0.79 24.50
N LEU A 7 5.55 -0.42 24.20
CA LEU A 7 4.42 -1.04 24.88
C LEU A 7 4.82 -1.67 26.22
N ALA A 8 6.01 -2.26 26.29
CA ALA A 8 6.57 -2.78 27.54
C ALA A 8 6.69 -1.68 28.63
N GLY A 9 7.04 -0.45 28.25
CA GLY A 9 7.07 0.70 29.16
C GLY A 9 5.70 1.22 29.62
N ARG A 10 4.61 0.77 29.00
CA ARG A 10 3.23 1.16 29.34
C ARG A 10 2.40 0.04 29.97
N GLY A 11 2.99 -1.14 30.19
CA GLY A 11 2.31 -2.29 30.78
C GLY A 11 1.23 -2.91 29.89
N VAL A 12 1.22 -2.62 28.59
CA VAL A 12 0.24 -3.18 27.64
C VAL A 12 0.85 -4.41 26.98
N SER A 13 0.15 -5.54 27.09
CA SER A 13 0.56 -6.78 26.45
C SER A 13 0.29 -6.75 24.94
N VAL A 14 0.99 -7.60 24.19
CA VAL A 14 0.77 -7.74 22.73
C VAL A 14 -0.66 -8.23 22.44
N GLY A 15 -1.23 -9.06 23.33
CA GLY A 15 -2.60 -9.54 23.21
C GLY A 15 -3.64 -8.43 23.37
N GLU A 16 -3.50 -7.57 24.39
CA GLU A 16 -4.40 -6.43 24.58
C GLU A 16 -4.30 -5.43 23.42
N LEU A 17 -3.10 -5.21 22.87
CA LEU A 17 -2.98 -4.41 21.67
C LEU A 17 -3.71 -5.05 20.49
N ALA A 18 -3.59 -6.37 20.30
CA ALA A 18 -4.29 -7.06 19.22
C ALA A 18 -5.81 -6.92 19.37
N ASP A 19 -6.34 -7.08 20.59
CA ASP A 19 -7.76 -6.88 20.88
C ASP A 19 -8.22 -5.45 20.55
N LEU A 20 -7.41 -4.43 20.89
CA LEU A 20 -7.72 -3.04 20.54
C LEU A 20 -7.67 -2.78 19.02
N LEU A 21 -6.76 -3.43 18.30
CA LEU A 21 -6.61 -3.26 16.86
C LEU A 21 -7.76 -3.90 16.07
N VAL A 22 -8.34 -4.99 16.57
CA VAL A 22 -9.49 -5.68 15.92
C VAL A 22 -10.68 -4.75 15.75
N TRP A 23 -10.91 -3.85 16.70
CA TRP A 23 -12.04 -2.90 16.65
C TRP A 23 -11.74 -1.61 15.90
N LEU A 24 -10.52 -1.44 15.39
CA LEU A 24 -10.11 -0.19 14.77
C LEU A 24 -10.65 -0.10 13.34
N PRO A 25 -11.40 0.97 12.99
CA PRO A 25 -12.05 1.05 11.69
C PRO A 25 -11.02 1.12 10.55
N PRO A 26 -11.37 0.59 9.36
CA PRO A 26 -10.54 0.71 8.18
C PRO A 26 -10.30 2.19 7.83
N GLY A 27 -9.12 2.49 7.32
CA GLY A 27 -8.69 3.86 7.02
C GLY A 27 -8.16 4.65 8.23
N SER A 28 -8.11 4.04 9.42
CA SER A 28 -7.48 4.64 10.60
C SER A 28 -5.97 4.91 10.38
N ALA A 29 -5.40 5.77 11.22
CA ALA A 29 -3.97 6.11 11.13
C ALA A 29 -3.05 4.89 11.20
N PHE A 30 -3.39 3.92 12.06
CA PHE A 30 -2.65 2.67 12.18
C PHE A 30 -2.69 1.87 10.87
N TRP A 31 -3.89 1.58 10.34
CA TRP A 31 -4.01 0.81 9.09
C TRP A 31 -3.38 1.51 7.90
N ARG A 32 -3.42 2.86 7.84
CA ARG A 32 -2.70 3.63 6.82
C ARG A 32 -1.18 3.48 6.90
N SER A 33 -0.63 3.36 8.11
CA SER A 33 0.81 3.15 8.32
C SER A 33 1.26 1.73 7.96
N VAL A 34 0.42 0.73 8.21
CA VAL A 34 0.67 -0.68 7.89
C VAL A 34 0.49 -0.94 6.39
N GLY A 35 -0.42 -0.22 5.74
CA GLY A 35 -0.81 -0.47 4.35
C GLY A 35 -1.85 -1.59 4.23
N GLY A 36 -1.94 -2.20 3.06
CA GLY A 36 -2.90 -3.26 2.79
C GLY A 36 -4.34 -2.76 2.56
N PRO A 37 -5.31 -3.69 2.43
CA PRO A 37 -6.71 -3.37 2.14
C PRO A 37 -7.36 -2.46 3.19
N MET A 38 -7.04 -2.68 4.47
CA MET A 38 -7.59 -1.90 5.60
C MET A 38 -7.06 -0.46 5.66
N ALA A 39 -6.05 -0.10 4.87
CA ALA A 39 -5.54 1.27 4.81
C ALA A 39 -6.55 2.25 4.20
N LEU A 40 -7.55 1.75 3.47
CA LEU A 40 -8.61 2.56 2.88
C LEU A 40 -9.86 2.52 3.74
N SER A 41 -10.46 3.68 3.97
CA SER A 41 -11.80 3.76 4.56
C SER A 41 -12.83 3.07 3.68
N GLU A 42 -13.94 2.60 4.27
CA GLU A 42 -15.05 1.98 3.53
C GLU A 42 -15.58 2.89 2.42
N ALA A 43 -15.75 4.19 2.71
CA ALA A 43 -16.17 5.17 1.72
C ALA A 43 -15.19 5.27 0.54
N SER A 44 -13.88 5.21 0.81
CA SER A 44 -12.86 5.19 -0.24
C SER A 44 -12.92 3.91 -1.06
N GLN A 45 -13.14 2.76 -0.42
CA GLN A 45 -13.28 1.48 -1.13
C GLN A 45 -14.53 1.48 -2.02
N ALA A 46 -15.66 1.96 -1.51
CA ALA A 46 -16.90 2.12 -2.27
C ALA A 46 -16.70 3.06 -3.47
N GLY A 47 -16.05 4.20 -3.28
CA GLY A 47 -15.75 5.14 -4.36
C GLY A 47 -14.88 4.53 -5.47
N ARG A 48 -13.88 3.72 -5.10
CA ARG A 48 -13.04 2.99 -6.07
C ARG A 48 -13.84 1.97 -6.87
N LEU A 49 -14.72 1.22 -6.21
CA LEU A 49 -15.61 0.27 -6.86
C LEU A 49 -16.54 0.97 -7.87
N VAL A 50 -17.21 2.03 -7.44
CA VAL A 50 -18.10 2.82 -8.31
C VAL A 50 -17.33 3.38 -9.51
N SER A 51 -16.16 3.97 -9.28
CA SER A 51 -15.32 4.48 -10.37
C SER A 51 -14.95 3.39 -11.37
N HIS A 52 -14.53 2.22 -10.91
CA HIS A 52 -14.17 1.10 -11.77
C HIS A 52 -15.38 0.59 -12.56
N THR A 53 -16.55 0.47 -11.92
CA THR A 53 -17.80 0.08 -12.58
C THR A 53 -18.17 1.06 -13.70
N LEU A 54 -18.07 2.37 -13.46
CA LEU A 54 -18.33 3.39 -14.48
C LEU A 54 -17.36 3.28 -15.65
N THR A 55 -16.06 3.07 -15.40
CA THR A 55 -15.06 2.89 -16.46
C THR A 55 -15.33 1.61 -17.27
N MET A 56 -15.73 0.52 -16.61
CA MET A 56 -16.09 -0.73 -17.25
C MET A 56 -17.34 -0.60 -18.14
N ILE A 57 -18.37 0.12 -17.68
CA ILE A 57 -19.57 0.41 -18.47
C ILE A 57 -19.17 1.21 -19.72
N ALA A 58 -18.42 2.31 -19.56
CA ALA A 58 -17.97 3.14 -20.67
C ALA A 58 -17.15 2.35 -21.69
N TRP A 59 -16.26 1.45 -21.24
CA TRP A 59 -15.50 0.57 -22.13
C TRP A 59 -16.40 -0.42 -22.87
N SER A 60 -17.37 -1.02 -22.18
CA SER A 60 -18.31 -1.97 -22.77
C SER A 60 -19.21 -1.31 -23.82
N GLU A 61 -19.77 -0.14 -23.51
CA GLU A 61 -20.63 0.64 -24.41
C GLU A 61 -19.85 1.25 -25.59
N GLY A 62 -18.58 1.61 -25.39
CA GLY A 62 -17.66 2.08 -26.43
C GLY A 62 -17.19 1.01 -27.42
N GLY A 63 -17.80 -0.18 -27.40
CA GLY A 63 -17.47 -1.29 -28.29
C GLY A 63 -16.21 -2.06 -27.90
N ARG A 64 -15.81 -2.00 -26.62
CA ARG A 64 -14.67 -2.75 -26.05
C ARG A 64 -13.34 -2.46 -26.74
N LYS A 65 -13.17 -1.24 -27.24
CA LYS A 65 -11.93 -0.80 -27.88
C LYS A 65 -10.87 -0.49 -26.82
N GLY A 66 -9.64 -0.93 -27.09
CA GLY A 66 -8.50 -0.70 -26.20
C GLY A 66 -8.44 -1.67 -25.01
N PRO A 67 -7.46 -1.47 -24.11
CA PRO A 67 -7.26 -2.34 -22.96
C PRO A 67 -8.48 -2.29 -22.04
N LYS A 68 -8.91 -3.47 -21.58
CA LYS A 68 -9.95 -3.59 -20.57
C LYS A 68 -9.49 -2.84 -19.30
N PRO A 69 -10.33 -2.01 -18.68
CA PRO A 69 -10.02 -1.39 -17.40
C PRO A 69 -9.58 -2.44 -16.37
N GLU A 70 -8.43 -2.20 -15.74
CA GLU A 70 -7.92 -3.04 -14.67
C GLU A 70 -8.58 -2.66 -13.33
N GLU A 71 -8.76 -3.65 -12.47
CA GLU A 71 -9.21 -3.40 -11.10
C GLU A 71 -8.17 -2.56 -10.36
N ILE A 72 -8.63 -1.58 -9.58
CA ILE A 72 -7.72 -0.71 -8.84
C ILE A 72 -7.16 -1.51 -7.65
N PRO A 73 -5.86 -1.87 -7.64
CA PRO A 73 -5.32 -2.80 -6.65
C PRO A 73 -5.37 -2.20 -5.24
N ALA A 74 -5.51 -3.03 -4.21
CA ALA A 74 -5.40 -2.55 -2.83
C ALA A 74 -4.04 -1.86 -2.59
N PRO A 75 -3.94 -0.91 -1.64
CA PRO A 75 -2.65 -0.36 -1.27
C PRO A 75 -1.71 -1.50 -0.83
N PRO A 76 -0.46 -1.56 -1.35
CA PRO A 76 0.47 -2.59 -0.91
C PRO A 76 0.84 -2.36 0.55
N TYR A 77 1.26 -3.44 1.22
CA TYR A 77 1.72 -3.36 2.59
C TYR A 77 3.01 -2.54 2.70
N ALA A 78 3.25 -1.93 3.85
CA ALA A 78 4.41 -1.07 4.07
C ALA A 78 5.74 -1.81 3.88
N HIS A 79 5.79 -3.10 4.22
CA HIS A 79 6.98 -3.93 4.03
C HIS A 79 7.26 -4.24 2.54
N GLU A 80 6.21 -4.40 1.73
CA GLU A 80 6.33 -4.58 0.28
C GLU A 80 6.87 -3.31 -0.37
N LYS A 81 6.30 -2.14 -0.03
CA LYS A 81 6.82 -0.84 -0.51
C LYS A 81 8.29 -0.62 -0.14
N ARG A 82 8.70 -1.08 1.05
CA ARG A 82 10.09 -0.96 1.49
C ARG A 82 11.01 -1.84 0.66
N ALA A 83 10.62 -3.09 0.41
CA ALA A 83 11.40 -4.02 -0.41
C ALA A 83 11.59 -3.49 -1.85
N GLU A 84 10.52 -2.94 -2.45
CA GLU A 84 10.58 -2.32 -3.78
C GLU A 84 11.55 -1.13 -3.83
N ARG A 85 11.49 -0.24 -2.83
CA ARG A 85 12.41 0.91 -2.73
C ARG A 85 13.86 0.47 -2.61
N GLU A 86 14.14 -0.50 -1.74
CA GLU A 86 15.50 -1.02 -1.55
C GLU A 86 16.05 -1.67 -2.83
N GLN A 87 15.19 -2.29 -3.64
CA GLN A 87 15.58 -2.84 -4.94
C GLN A 87 15.85 -1.72 -5.96
N ALA A 88 14.97 -0.71 -6.03
CA ALA A 88 15.14 0.45 -6.91
C ALA A 88 16.43 1.21 -6.58
N ASP A 89 16.72 1.41 -5.29
CA ASP A 89 17.93 2.08 -4.81
C ASP A 89 19.19 1.31 -5.20
N ARG A 90 19.16 -0.03 -5.08
CA ARG A 90 20.26 -0.90 -5.54
C ARG A 90 20.51 -0.76 -7.04
N GLN A 91 19.45 -0.73 -7.85
CA GLN A 91 19.57 -0.56 -9.30
C GLN A 91 20.10 0.84 -9.66
N ALA A 92 19.59 1.87 -8.99
CA ALA A 92 20.04 3.25 -9.19
C ALA A 92 21.52 3.41 -8.81
N ALA A 93 21.96 2.81 -7.70
CA ALA A 93 23.36 2.80 -7.28
C ALA A 93 24.25 2.06 -8.30
N ALA A 94 23.82 0.91 -8.80
CA ALA A 94 24.56 0.16 -9.82
C ALA A 94 24.68 0.95 -11.13
N HIS A 95 23.60 1.62 -11.55
CA HIS A 95 23.60 2.46 -12.75
C HIS A 95 24.55 3.66 -12.60
N LYS A 96 24.52 4.36 -11.45
CA LYS A 96 25.45 5.46 -11.15
C LYS A 96 26.91 5.03 -11.22
N ARG A 97 27.25 3.84 -10.68
CA ARG A 97 28.61 3.26 -10.77
C ARG A 97 29.03 3.02 -12.22
N ARG A 98 28.16 2.46 -13.05
CA ARG A 98 28.44 2.23 -14.49
C ARG A 98 28.68 3.54 -15.24
N GLN A 99 27.91 4.59 -14.94
CA GLN A 99 28.12 5.90 -15.55
C GLN A 99 29.42 6.57 -15.12
N ALA A 100 29.80 6.44 -13.84
CA ALA A 100 31.07 6.97 -13.34
C ALA A 100 32.27 6.29 -14.04
N ASN A 101 32.22 4.96 -14.18
CA ASN A 101 33.29 4.21 -14.86
C ASN A 101 33.37 4.45 -16.37
N ARG A 102 32.31 4.98 -17.00
CA ARG A 102 32.29 5.31 -18.43
C ARG A 102 32.78 6.73 -18.74
N LYS A 103 32.88 7.59 -17.73
CA LYS A 103 33.38 8.98 -17.85
C LYS A 103 34.88 9.12 -17.56
N ASN A 104 35.51 8.10 -16.98
CA ASN A 104 36.96 7.95 -16.90
C ASN A 104 37.46 7.09 -18.06
#